data_AF-A0A251TBP4-F1
#
_entry.id   AF-A0A251TBP4-F1
#
_cell.length_a   1.000
_cell.length_b   1.000
_cell.length_c   1.000
_cell.angle_alpha   90.00
_cell.angle_beta   90.00
_cell.angle_gamma   90.00
#
_symmetry.space_group_name_H-M   'P 1'
#
loop_
_entity.id
_entity.type
_entity.pdbx_description
1 polymer ?
#
loop_
_entity_poly.entity_id
_entity_poly.type
_entity_poly.pdbx_seq_one_letter_code
_entity_poly.pdbx_strand_id
1 'polypeptide(L)' 'MPGSSSLSTREPCFCRHMNKADEVILSIPSDAACKLWGVDKAPTNVMIHTDDGRIFNVWLTESKENLFFFQGWSNVTQHL' A
#
# COMPACT_ATOMS: atom_id res chain seq x y z
N MET A 1 16.31 -36.89 -8.34
CA MET A 1 15.52 -36.04 -7.42
C MET A 1 15.29 -34.72 -8.11
N PRO A 2 14.05 -34.36 -8.52
CA PRO A 2 13.79 -33.07 -9.13
C PRO A 2 13.96 -31.98 -8.08
N GLY A 3 14.69 -30.91 -8.43
CA GLY A 3 14.96 -29.79 -7.54
C GLY A 3 13.66 -29.10 -7.12
N SER A 4 13.51 -28.91 -5.83
CA SER A 4 12.46 -28.04 -5.26
C SER A 4 12.73 -26.62 -5.73
N SER A 5 12.12 -26.21 -6.85
CA SER A 5 11.95 -24.79 -7.16
C SER A 5 11.09 -24.21 -6.04
N SER A 6 11.73 -23.52 -5.09
CA SER A 6 11.05 -22.69 -4.12
C SER A 6 10.21 -21.67 -4.87
N LEU A 7 8.91 -21.92 -5.00
CA LEU A 7 7.94 -20.92 -5.41
C LEU A 7 7.97 -19.83 -4.33
N SER A 8 8.81 -18.82 -4.54
CA SER A 8 8.71 -17.56 -3.80
C SER A 8 7.38 -16.95 -4.21
N THR A 9 6.33 -17.22 -3.45
CA THR A 9 5.10 -16.45 -3.51
C THR A 9 5.46 -15.05 -3.04
N ARG A 10 5.86 -14.18 -3.98
CA ARG A 10 6.06 -12.77 -3.68
C ARG A 10 4.75 -12.25 -3.11
N GLU A 11 4.83 -11.65 -1.93
CA GLU A 11 3.68 -10.96 -1.35
C GLU A 11 3.17 -9.92 -2.35
N PRO A 12 1.85 -9.68 -2.40
CA PRO A 12 1.28 -8.65 -3.25
C PRO A 12 1.98 -7.30 -3.02
N CYS A 13 2.58 -6.76 -4.08
CA CYS A 13 3.27 -5.47 -4.03
C CYS A 13 2.88 -4.61 -5.23
N PHE A 14 2.97 -3.30 -5.06
CA PHE A 14 2.90 -2.35 -6.17
C PHE A 14 3.97 -1.28 -5.98
N CYS A 15 4.44 -0.72 -7.10
CA CYS A 15 5.39 0.37 -7.11
C CYS A 15 4.75 1.55 -7.84
N ARG A 16 5.06 2.77 -7.39
CA ARG A 16 4.59 4.00 -8.01
C ARG A 16 5.65 5.08 -7.92
N HIS A 17 5.81 5.84 -9.01
CA HIS A 17 6.55 7.09 -8.97
C HIS A 17 5.70 8.15 -8.30
N MET A 18 6.19 8.72 -7.20
CA MET A 18 5.49 9.76 -6.46
C MET A 18 5.55 11.10 -7.19
N ASN A 19 4.39 11.75 -7.34
CA ASN A 19 4.29 13.16 -7.71
C ASN A 19 4.01 14.04 -6.48
N LYS A 20 3.94 15.38 -6.65
CA LYS A 20 3.75 16.30 -5.53
C LYS A 20 2.41 16.11 -4.79
N ALA A 21 1.34 15.75 -5.49
CA ALA A 21 0.04 15.48 -4.87
C ALA A 21 0.07 14.16 -4.09
N ASP A 22 0.83 13.18 -4.58
CA ASP A 22 1.04 11.88 -3.92
C ASP A 22 1.73 12.01 -2.56
N GLU A 23 2.42 13.12 -2.26
CA GLU A 23 2.97 13.36 -0.91
C GLU A 23 1.86 13.61 0.15
N VAL A 24 0.70 14.09 -0.29
CA VAL A 24 -0.43 14.47 0.58
C VAL A 24 -1.50 13.39 0.60
N ILE A 25 -1.82 12.83 -0.57
CA ILE A 25 -2.82 11.78 -0.74
C ILE A 25 -2.38 10.86 -1.88
N LEU A 26 -2.15 9.59 -1.58
CA LEU A 26 -1.68 8.62 -2.58
C LEU A 26 -2.84 7.73 -3.00
N SER A 27 -3.18 7.76 -4.29
CA SER A 27 -4.15 6.81 -4.84
C SER A 27 -3.53 5.43 -5.02
N ILE A 28 -4.27 4.42 -4.58
CA ILE A 28 -3.91 3.03 -4.67
C ILE A 28 -4.61 2.48 -5.92
N PRO A 29 -3.87 1.98 -6.91
CA PRO A 29 -4.47 1.36 -8.09
C PRO A 29 -5.45 0.25 -7.67
N SER A 30 -6.64 0.20 -8.27
CA SER A 30 -7.69 -0.76 -7.88
C SER A 30 -7.23 -2.22 -8.01
N ASP A 31 -6.37 -2.52 -8.99
CA ASP A 31 -5.78 -3.86 -9.14
C ASP A 31 -4.81 -4.18 -7.98
N ALA A 32 -4.05 -3.21 -7.49
CA ALA A 32 -3.17 -3.35 -6.34
C ALA A 32 -3.99 -3.52 -5.04
N ALA A 33 -5.02 -2.71 -4.83
CA ALA A 33 -5.92 -2.83 -3.68
C ALA A 33 -6.59 -4.23 -3.65
N CYS A 34 -7.05 -4.71 -4.80
CA CYS A 34 -7.64 -6.04 -4.94
C CYS A 34 -6.62 -7.16 -4.64
N LYS A 35 -5.37 -7.03 -5.08
CA LYS A 35 -4.32 -8.00 -4.76
C LYS A 35 -3.93 -7.98 -3.28
N LEU A 36 -3.94 -6.82 -2.64
CA LEU A 36 -3.55 -6.64 -1.23
C LEU A 36 -4.62 -7.11 -0.26
N TRP A 37 -5.88 -6.77 -0.50
CA TRP A 37 -6.97 -7.00 0.47
C TRP A 37 -8.13 -7.84 -0.08
N GLY A 38 -8.24 -7.97 -1.39
CA GLY A 38 -9.40 -8.55 -2.07
C GLY A 38 -10.45 -7.49 -2.44
N VAL A 39 -11.37 -7.88 -3.33
CA VAL A 39 -12.49 -7.04 -3.78
C VAL A 39 -13.35 -6.61 -2.59
N ASP A 40 -13.57 -5.30 -2.44
CA ASP A 40 -14.39 -4.67 -1.38
C ASP A 40 -13.99 -5.01 0.06
N LYS A 41 -12.73 -5.42 0.26
CA LYS A 41 -12.19 -5.87 1.55
C LYS A 41 -11.12 -4.95 2.12
N ALA A 42 -10.98 -3.75 1.56
CA ALA A 42 -10.04 -2.77 2.08
C ALA A 42 -10.37 -2.44 3.56
N PRO A 43 -9.37 -2.44 4.45
CA PRO A 43 -9.58 -2.04 5.83
C PRO A 43 -9.79 -0.52 5.93
N THR A 44 -10.20 -0.02 7.08
CA THR A 44 -10.31 1.44 7.32
C THR A 44 -8.95 2.10 7.49
N ASN A 45 -7.94 1.36 7.95
CA ASN A 45 -6.57 1.81 8.11
C ASN A 45 -5.59 0.64 7.96
N VAL A 46 -4.33 0.96 7.71
CA VAL A 46 -3.23 0.00 7.62
C VAL A 46 -2.02 0.46 8.41
N MET A 47 -1.18 -0.50 8.80
CA MET A 47 0.13 -0.23 9.36
C MET A 47 1.17 -0.34 8.24
N ILE A 48 1.87 0.76 7.97
CA ILE A 48 3.01 0.79 7.03
C ILE A 48 4.28 0.59 7.84
N HIS A 49 5.00 -0.48 7.52
CA HIS A 49 6.30 -0.78 8.08
C HIS A 49 7.37 -0.33 7.08
N THR A 50 8.30 0.50 7.51
CA THR A 50 9.44 0.94 6.70
C THR A 50 10.68 0.11 7.00
N ASP A 51 11.63 0.10 6.06
CA ASP A 51 12.86 -0.68 6.18
C ASP A 51 13.75 -0.23 7.36
N ASP A 52 13.63 1.04 7.79
CA ASP A 52 14.31 1.58 8.97
C ASP A 52 13.58 1.23 10.30
N GLY A 53 12.53 0.41 10.24
CA GLY A 53 11.83 -0.14 11.41
C GLY A 53 10.74 0.76 11.97
N ARG A 54 10.38 1.87 11.29
CA ARG A 54 9.24 2.70 11.72
C ARG A 54 7.93 2.10 11.28
N ILE A 55 6.91 2.42 12.05
CA ILE A 55 5.56 1.93 11.84
C ILE A 55 4.61 3.12 11.84
N PHE A 56 3.85 3.28 10.76
CA PHE A 56 2.89 4.35 10.59
C PHE A 56 1.48 3.80 10.47
N ASN A 57 0.55 4.32 11.27
CA ASN A 57 -0.87 4.03 11.07
C ASN A 57 -1.45 5.01 10.04
N VAL A 58 -1.93 4.50 8.92
CA VAL A 58 -2.45 5.30 7.80
C VAL A 58 -3.89 4.91 7.50
N TRP A 59 -4.78 5.88 7.55
CA TRP A 59 -6.18 5.68 7.22
C TRP A 59 -6.40 5.66 5.71
N LEU A 60 -7.31 4.79 5.29
CA LEU A 60 -7.74 4.66 3.92
C LEU A 60 -9.06 5.43 3.74
N THR A 61 -9.22 6.05 2.58
CA THR A 61 -10.49 6.66 2.16
C THR A 61 -10.82 6.21 0.75
N GLU A 62 -12.10 6.15 0.42
CA GLU A 62 -12.60 5.76 -0.89
C GLU A 62 -13.27 6.95 -1.56
N SER A 63 -12.97 7.17 -2.85
CA SER A 63 -13.64 8.18 -3.66
C SER A 63 -13.64 7.73 -5.11
N LYS A 64 -14.82 7.78 -5.75
CA LYS A 64 -15.01 7.41 -7.17
C LYS A 64 -14.31 6.08 -7.52
N GLU A 65 -14.59 5.02 -6.75
CA GLU A 65 -14.06 3.66 -6.95
C GLU A 65 -12.53 3.52 -6.78
N ASN A 66 -11.86 4.56 -6.27
CA ASN A 66 -10.44 4.55 -5.98
C ASN A 66 -10.24 4.60 -4.46
N LEU A 67 -9.27 3.83 -3.99
CA LEU A 67 -8.83 3.86 -2.61
C LEU A 67 -7.60 4.76 -2.48
N PHE A 68 -7.48 5.48 -1.38
CA PHE A 68 -6.40 6.43 -1.15
C PHE A 68 -5.83 6.27 0.25
N PHE A 69 -4.51 6.38 0.37
CA PHE A 69 -3.87 6.70 1.64
C PHE A 69 -4.14 8.17 1.98
N PHE A 70 -4.76 8.41 3.13
CA PHE A 70 -5.21 9.73 3.55
C PHE A 70 -4.59 10.11 4.90
N GLN A 71 -5.34 10.06 6.00
CA GLN A 71 -4.87 10.56 7.28
C GLN A 71 -3.66 9.73 7.77
N GLY A 72 -2.56 10.43 8.06
CA GLY A 72 -1.28 9.81 8.46
C GLY A 72 -0.31 9.54 7.31
N TRP A 73 -0.76 9.61 6.05
CA TRP A 73 0.09 9.35 4.89
C TRP A 73 1.24 10.36 4.76
N SER A 74 0.97 11.65 4.96
CA SER A 74 2.02 12.67 4.91
C SER A 74 3.15 12.47 5.93
N ASN A 75 2.88 11.77 7.04
CA ASN A 75 3.93 11.44 8.00
C ASN A 75 4.87 10.37 7.45
N VAL A 76 4.36 9.47 6.61
CA VAL A 76 5.15 8.47 5.90
C VAL A 76 6.03 9.17 4.87
N THR A 77 5.45 10.03 4.04
CA THR A 77 6.17 10.68 2.93
C THR A 77 7.19 11.71 3.39
N GLN A 78 7.00 12.35 4.53
CA GLN A 78 8.01 13.22 5.16
C GLN A 78 9.20 12.45 5.74
N HIS A 79 9.02 11.14 5.96
CA HIS A 79 10.06 10.27 6.50
C HIS A 79 10.86 9.54 5.40
N LEU A 80 10.25 9.32 4.23
CA LEU A 80 10.88 8.74 3.03
C LEU A 80 11.83 9.74 2.35
#